data_AF-A0A954NBG7-F1
#
_entry.id   AF-A0A954NBG7-F1
#
_cell.length_a   1.000
_cell.length_b   1.000
_cell.length_c   1.000
_cell.angle_alpha   90.00
_cell.angle_beta   90.00
_cell.angle_gamma   90.00
#
_symmetry.space_group_name_H-M   'P 1'
#
loop_
_entity.id
_entity.type
_entity.pdbx_description
1 polymer ?
#
loop_
_entity_poly.entity_id
_entity_poly.type
_entity_poly.pdbx_seq_one_letter_code
_entity_poly.pdbx_strand_id
1 'polypeptide(L)'
;DSLGARIHAGYRALLAARRSEPAFHPDAPVRVLAAPAPSMLTLLRSSRDGARSVLLAANFGDADVAIRPADLAELAAPPRDLFSGNPCEECVLPAGGFAWLAVRSQS
;
A
#
# COMPACT_ATOMS: atom_id res chain seq x y z
N ASP A 1 -0.92 -8.32 26.62
CA ASP A 1 -0.87 -7.65 25.31
C ASP A 1 0.20 -6.57 25.33
N SER A 2 1.46 -6.91 25.03
CA SER A 2 2.59 -5.99 25.17
C SER A 2 2.88 -5.26 23.86
N LEU A 3 3.57 -4.11 23.94
CA LEU A 3 4.05 -3.41 22.75
C LEU A 3 4.89 -4.33 21.84
N GLY A 4 5.79 -5.13 22.43
CA GLY A 4 6.62 -6.07 21.69
C GLY A 4 5.80 -7.14 20.95
N ALA A 5 4.75 -7.67 21.58
CA ALA A 5 3.86 -8.64 20.93
C ALA A 5 3.14 -8.02 19.71
N ARG A 6 2.67 -6.77 19.84
CA ARG A 6 2.02 -6.03 18.75
C ARG A 6 2.97 -5.75 17.58
N ILE A 7 4.19 -5.31 17.86
CA ILE A 7 5.22 -5.08 16.84
C ILE A 7 5.54 -6.38 16.11
N HIS A 8 5.81 -7.46 16.84
CA HIS A 8 6.13 -8.76 16.26
C HIS A 8 4.98 -9.30 15.39
N ALA A 9 3.73 -9.19 15.84
CA ALA A 9 2.56 -9.61 15.06
C ALA A 9 2.44 -8.81 13.76
N GLY A 10 2.59 -7.48 13.82
CA GLY A 10 2.57 -6.61 12.64
C GLY A 10 3.68 -6.95 11.64
N TYR A 11 4.92 -7.11 12.11
CA TYR A 11 6.02 -7.51 11.24
C TYR A 11 5.82 -8.89 10.58
N ARG A 12 5.27 -9.87 11.32
CA ARG A 12 4.95 -11.17 10.73
C ARG A 12 3.90 -11.06 9.63
N ALA A 13 2.87 -10.24 9.82
CA ALA A 13 1.86 -9.99 8.79
C ALA A 13 2.47 -9.34 7.54
N LEU A 14 3.34 -8.34 7.71
CA LEU A 14 4.07 -7.71 6.60
C LEU A 14 4.92 -8.71 5.81
N LEU A 15 5.68 -9.56 6.50
CA LEU A 15 6.53 -10.57 5.87
C LEU A 15 5.71 -11.62 5.12
N ALA A 16 4.58 -12.04 5.69
CA ALA A 16 3.65 -12.96 5.04
C ALA A 16 3.09 -12.36 3.73
N ALA A 17 2.56 -11.14 3.79
CA ALA A 17 2.03 -10.44 2.60
C ALA A 17 3.10 -10.23 1.54
N ARG A 18 4.31 -9.81 1.94
CA ARG A 18 5.45 -9.62 1.02
C ARG A 18 5.84 -10.92 0.31
N ARG A 19 5.84 -12.04 1.03
CA ARG A 19 6.21 -13.36 0.47
C ARG A 19 5.17 -13.85 -0.54
N SER A 20 3.90 -13.52 -0.37
CA SER A 20 2.82 -13.99 -1.25
C SER A 20 2.57 -13.16 -2.49
N GLU A 21 3.21 -11.99 -2.63
CA GLU A 21 2.84 -11.02 -3.67
C GLU A 21 4.02 -10.77 -4.64
N PRO A 22 3.91 -11.21 -5.91
CA PRO A 22 4.97 -11.09 -6.92
C PRO A 22 5.50 -9.68 -7.16
N ALA A 23 4.68 -8.64 -6.95
CA ALA A 23 5.12 -7.24 -7.04
C ALA A 23 6.23 -6.90 -6.02
N PHE A 24 6.45 -7.75 -5.01
CA PHE A 24 7.53 -7.57 -4.05
C PHE A 24 8.88 -8.22 -4.42
N HIS A 25 8.97 -8.92 -5.55
CA HIS A 25 10.22 -9.51 -6.05
C HIS A 25 11.38 -8.48 -6.04
N PRO A 26 12.63 -8.85 -5.72
CA PRO A 26 13.75 -7.89 -5.67
C PRO A 26 13.91 -7.05 -6.96
N ASP A 27 13.83 -7.69 -8.12
CA ASP A 27 13.95 -7.00 -9.43
C ASP A 27 12.62 -6.43 -9.95
N ALA A 28 11.53 -6.47 -9.17
CA ALA A 28 10.28 -5.86 -9.60
C ALA A 28 10.40 -4.33 -9.54
N PRO A 29 10.09 -3.62 -10.64
CA PRO A 29 10.25 -2.16 -10.74
C PRO A 29 9.44 -1.43 -9.67
N VAL A 30 9.90 -0.24 -9.31
CA VAL A 30 9.22 0.70 -8.42
C VAL A 30 9.15 2.08 -9.07
N ARG A 31 8.01 2.73 -8.94
CA ARG A 31 7.78 4.11 -9.36
C ARG A 31 7.28 4.91 -8.17
N VAL A 32 7.75 6.15 -8.04
CA VAL A 32 7.18 7.12 -7.09
C VAL A 32 5.98 7.76 -7.76
N LEU A 33 4.85 7.79 -7.08
CA LEU A 33 3.65 8.48 -7.56
C LEU A 33 3.48 9.81 -6.83
N ALA A 34 2.67 10.69 -7.41
CA ALA A 34 2.23 11.90 -6.73
C ALA A 34 1.43 11.51 -5.48
N ALA A 35 1.84 12.04 -4.33
CA ALA A 35 1.17 11.75 -3.07
C ALA A 35 -0.07 12.67 -2.89
N PRO A 36 -1.17 12.17 -2.31
CA PRO A 36 -2.37 12.97 -2.05
C PRO A 36 -2.16 14.10 -1.03
N ALA A 37 -1.13 13.98 -0.19
CA ALA A 37 -0.78 14.96 0.83
C ALA A 37 0.75 15.12 0.98
N PRO A 38 1.25 16.28 1.43
CA PRO A 38 2.70 16.51 1.60
C PRO A 38 3.38 15.58 2.62
N SER A 39 2.62 15.08 3.61
CA SER A 39 3.11 14.15 4.63
C SER A 39 3.19 12.70 4.13
N MET A 40 2.83 12.43 2.88
CA MET A 40 2.69 11.09 2.37
C MET A 40 3.76 10.71 1.35
N LEU A 41 4.13 9.43 1.36
CA LEU A 41 4.86 8.79 0.28
C LEU A 41 3.96 7.75 -0.39
N THR A 42 3.91 7.78 -1.72
CA THR A 42 3.22 6.76 -2.51
C THR A 42 4.17 6.13 -3.52
N LEU A 43 4.18 4.79 -3.55
CA LEU A 43 5.02 4.00 -4.44
C LEU A 43 4.15 2.99 -5.17
N LEU A 44 4.38 2.81 -6.45
CA LEU A 44 3.80 1.71 -7.23
C LEU A 44 4.87 0.68 -7.52
N ARG A 45 4.63 -0.56 -7.09
CA ARG A 45 5.43 -1.72 -7.51
C ARG A 45 4.63 -2.57 -8.47
N SER A 46 5.28 -3.06 -9.52
CA SER A 46 4.67 -3.99 -10.47
C SER A 46 5.52 -5.26 -10.54
N SER A 47 4.89 -6.42 -10.63
CA SER A 47 5.59 -7.67 -10.92
C SER A 47 6.33 -7.58 -12.25
N ARG A 48 7.36 -8.41 -12.43
CA ARG A 48 8.22 -8.36 -13.63
C ARG A 48 7.47 -8.61 -14.93
N ASP A 49 6.39 -9.37 -14.87
CA ASP A 49 5.48 -9.67 -15.99
C ASP A 49 4.33 -8.64 -16.11
N GLY A 50 4.27 -7.64 -15.22
CA GLY A 50 3.20 -6.64 -15.19
C GLY A 50 1.83 -7.16 -14.72
N ALA A 51 1.70 -8.44 -14.40
CA ALA A 51 0.41 -9.06 -14.08
C ALA A 51 -0.16 -8.62 -12.71
N ARG A 52 0.71 -8.16 -11.81
CA ARG A 52 0.36 -7.76 -10.44
C ARG A 52 0.98 -6.41 -10.15
N SER A 53 0.21 -5.52 -9.53
CA SER A 53 0.71 -4.25 -9.04
C SER A 53 0.21 -3.97 -7.64
N VAL A 54 1.06 -3.33 -6.84
CA VAL A 54 0.76 -2.93 -5.46
C VAL A 54 1.16 -1.48 -5.29
N LEU A 55 0.19 -0.68 -4.90
CA LEU A 55 0.44 0.66 -4.40
C LEU A 55 0.76 0.57 -2.90
N LEU A 56 1.86 1.17 -2.50
CA LEU A 56 2.22 1.39 -1.11
C LEU A 56 1.97 2.86 -0.79
N ALA A 57 1.18 3.12 0.24
CA ALA A 57 0.94 4.45 0.76
C ALA A 57 1.37 4.49 2.23
N ALA A 58 2.18 5.48 2.60
CA ALA A 58 2.65 5.67 3.96
C ALA A 58 2.47 7.13 4.40
N ASN A 59 1.91 7.33 5.59
CA ASN A 59 1.73 8.63 6.20
C ASN A 59 2.87 8.87 7.20
N PHE A 60 3.75 9.82 6.89
CA PHE A 60 4.85 10.26 7.75
C PHE A 60 4.47 11.46 8.64
N GLY A 61 3.22 11.91 8.54
CA GLY A 61 2.68 12.99 9.36
C GLY A 61 2.24 12.53 10.75
N ASP A 62 1.82 13.51 11.54
CA ASP A 62 1.29 13.38 12.90
C ASP A 62 -0.25 13.44 12.96
N ALA A 63 -0.91 13.62 11.81
CA ALA A 63 -2.36 13.62 11.67
C ALA A 63 -2.82 12.53 10.70
N ASP A 64 -4.08 12.11 10.84
CA ASP A 64 -4.72 11.15 9.95
C ASP A 64 -4.88 11.75 8.54
N VAL A 65 -4.69 10.90 7.53
CA VAL A 65 -4.87 11.28 6.12
C VAL A 65 -5.81 10.29 5.44
N ALA A 66 -6.89 10.81 4.85
CA ALA A 66 -7.79 10.02 4.01
C ALA A 66 -7.24 9.93 2.58
N ILE A 67 -7.27 8.73 2.01
CA ILE A 67 -6.90 8.46 0.61
C ILE A 67 -8.12 7.90 -0.10
N ARG A 68 -8.47 8.51 -1.24
CA ARG A 68 -9.40 7.92 -2.18
C ARG A 68 -8.64 7.41 -3.41
N PRO A 69 -9.06 6.28 -4.03
CA PRO A 69 -8.43 5.80 -5.26
C PRO A 69 -8.43 6.83 -6.39
N ALA A 70 -9.43 7.72 -6.40
CA ALA A 70 -9.51 8.83 -7.35
C ALA A 70 -8.38 9.87 -7.18
N ASP A 71 -7.78 9.97 -5.99
CA ASP A 71 -6.64 10.86 -5.74
C ASP A 71 -5.34 10.33 -6.38
N LEU A 72 -5.38 9.09 -6.87
CA LEU A 72 -4.24 8.37 -7.43
C LEU A 72 -4.56 8.08 -8.89
N ALA A 73 -4.22 9.04 -9.75
CA ALA A 73 -4.63 9.12 -11.16
C ALA A 73 -4.37 7.86 -12.02
N GLU A 74 -3.56 6.91 -11.55
CA GLU A 74 -3.17 5.69 -12.28
C GLU A 74 -4.03 4.45 -11.95
N LEU A 75 -5.07 4.55 -11.11
CA LEU A 75 -5.84 3.40 -10.62
C LEU A 75 -7.15 3.17 -11.38
N ALA A 76 -7.38 1.94 -11.89
CA ALA A 76 -8.54 1.58 -12.73
C ALA A 76 -9.82 1.19 -11.95
N ALA A 77 -9.67 0.78 -10.70
CA ALA A 77 -10.72 0.19 -9.87
C ALA A 77 -10.37 0.42 -8.40
N PRO A 78 -11.33 0.34 -7.46
CA PRO A 78 -11.00 0.45 -6.04
C PRO A 78 -9.98 -0.64 -5.68
N PRO A 79 -8.79 -0.25 -5.17
CA PRO A 79 -7.79 -1.19 -4.74
C PRO A 79 -8.30 -2.06 -3.61
N ARG A 80 -7.65 -3.20 -3.41
CA ARG A 80 -7.89 -4.05 -2.24
C ARG A 80 -6.72 -3.95 -1.28
N ASP A 81 -7.01 -3.78 0.00
CA ASP A 81 -5.98 -3.88 1.03
C ASP A 81 -5.43 -5.31 1.11
N LEU A 82 -4.11 -5.45 1.07
CA LEU A 82 -3.45 -6.76 1.03
C LEU A 82 -3.54 -7.53 2.36
N PHE A 83 -3.83 -6.85 3.47
CA PHE A 83 -3.92 -7.50 4.78
C PHE A 83 -5.33 -8.00 5.07
N SER A 84 -6.33 -7.19 4.76
CA SER A 84 -7.75 -7.48 5.02
C SER A 84 -8.48 -8.09 3.81
N GLY A 85 -7.98 -7.89 2.59
CA GLY A 85 -8.65 -8.27 1.34
C GLY A 85 -9.84 -7.38 0.96
N ASN A 86 -10.21 -6.44 1.83
CA ASN A 86 -11.34 -5.55 1.66
C ASN A 86 -11.05 -4.47 0.61
N PRO A 87 -12.06 -4.02 -0.15
CA PRO A 87 -11.90 -2.87 -1.02
C PRO A 87 -11.61 -1.60 -0.20
N CYS A 88 -10.79 -0.73 -0.76
CA CYS A 88 -10.48 0.58 -0.23
C CYS A 88 -11.11 1.65 -1.12
N GLU A 89 -12.29 2.12 -0.75
CA GLU A 89 -12.97 3.24 -1.42
C GLU A 89 -12.55 4.58 -0.80
N GLU A 90 -12.33 4.57 0.50
CA GLU A 90 -11.71 5.64 1.28
C GLU A 90 -10.93 5.00 2.43
N CYS A 91 -9.59 5.07 2.36
CA CYS A 91 -8.73 4.54 3.41
C CYS A 91 -8.20 5.69 4.26
N VAL A 92 -8.52 5.67 5.54
CA VAL A 92 -7.87 6.56 6.51
C VAL A 92 -6.56 5.92 6.96
N LEU A 93 -5.45 6.59 6.68
CA LEU A 93 -4.15 6.27 7.24
C LEU A 93 -3.93 7.10 8.50
N PRO A 94 -3.82 6.46 9.68
CA PRO A 94 -3.44 7.16 10.90
C PRO A 94 -2.07 7.82 10.78
N ALA A 95 -1.74 8.71 11.72
CA ALA A 95 -0.37 9.17 11.92
C ALA A 95 0.61 7.98 12.01
N GLY A 96 1.66 7.98 11.19
CA GLY A 96 2.61 6.86 11.08
C GLY A 96 2.03 5.58 10.45
N GLY A 97 0.81 5.63 9.92
CA GLY A 97 0.10 4.51 9.30
C GLY A 97 0.51 4.26 7.85
N PHE A 98 0.11 3.10 7.32
CA PHE A 98 0.37 2.72 5.93
C PHE A 98 -0.71 1.78 5.40
N ALA A 99 -0.82 1.68 4.08
CA ALA A 99 -1.63 0.69 3.38
C ALA A 99 -0.87 0.08 2.21
N TRP A 100 -1.08 -1.22 1.98
CA TRP A 100 -0.62 -1.91 0.78
C TRP A 100 -1.83 -2.33 -0.03
N LEU A 101 -1.98 -1.72 -1.20
CA LEU A 101 -3.19 -1.73 -1.99
C LEU A 101 -2.91 -2.48 -3.29
N ALA A 102 -3.48 -3.68 -3.45
CA ALA A 102 -3.48 -4.40 -4.71
C ALA A 102 -4.29 -3.61 -5.75
N VAL A 103 -3.63 -3.26 -6.85
CA VAL A 103 -4.18 -2.40 -7.89
C VAL A 103 -4.12 -3.10 -9.25
N ARG A 104 -5.03 -2.72 -10.14
CA ARG A 104 -4.92 -3.03 -11.57
C ARG A 104 -4.40 -1.78 -12.26
N SER A 105 -3.26 -1.89 -12.96
CA SER A 105 -2.75 -0.80 -13.79
C SER A 105 -3.77 -0.51 -14.88
N GLN A 106 -4.10 0.77 -15.11
CA GLN A 106 -4.67 1.19 -16.38
C GLN A 106 -3.55 1.04 -17.43
N SER A 107 -3.77 0.23 -18.44
CA SER A 107 -2.89 0.10 -19.62
C SER A 107 -3.07 1.28 -20.55
#